data_AF-A0A519TLV5-F1
#
_entry.id   AF-A0A519TLV5-F1
#
_cell.length_a   1.000
_cell.length_b   1.000
_cell.length_c   1.000
_cell.angle_alpha   90.00
_cell.angle_beta   90.00
_cell.angle_gamma   90.00
#
_symmetry.space_group_name_H-M   'P 1'
#
loop_
_entity.id
_entity.type
_entity.pdbx_description
1 polymer ?
#
loop_
_entity_poly.entity_id
_entity_poly.type
_entity_poly.pdbx_seq_one_letter_code
_entity_poly.pdbx_strand_id
1 'polypeptide(L)'
;MKRILAVIIFLTPWIVKAQNDKSLIADSVRAYLDSSLNIIRKHSLNTKVNWNDLRSNVYAKAIGAKRYEDVLHLYPYIFEQIDDHHGSLKFREKTYSWNKKAANPINNIIATATKKYQSVHAEKITKDIAY
;
A
#
# COMPACT_ATOMS: atom_id res chain seq x y z
N MET A 1 2.65 46.41 28.64
CA MET A 1 2.94 45.94 27.26
C MET A 1 4.37 45.42 27.08
N LYS A 2 5.43 46.18 27.45
CA LYS A 2 6.84 45.73 27.31
C LYS A 2 7.21 44.44 28.06
N ARG A 3 6.59 44.17 29.23
CA ARG A 3 6.82 42.94 30.02
C ARG A 3 6.17 41.68 29.42
N ILE A 4 5.07 41.82 28.67
CA ILE A 4 4.40 40.71 27.98
C ILE A 4 5.18 40.32 26.71
N LEU A 5 5.74 41.32 26.02
CA LEU A 5 6.57 41.11 24.83
C LEU A 5 7.85 40.29 25.14
N ALA A 6 8.46 40.50 26.31
CA ALA A 6 9.66 39.77 26.74
C ALA A 6 9.40 38.28 27.02
N VAL A 7 8.20 37.93 27.52
CA VAL A 7 7.81 36.53 27.79
C VAL A 7 7.58 35.75 26.49
N ILE A 8 7.01 36.40 25.47
CA ILE A 8 6.78 35.77 24.16
C ILE A 8 8.12 35.45 23.48
N ILE A 9 9.12 36.33 23.58
CA ILE A 9 10.44 36.12 22.95
C ILE A 9 11.17 34.92 23.57
N PHE A 10 11.07 34.72 24.89
CA PHE A 10 11.76 33.61 25.60
C PHE A 10 11.16 32.22 25.31
N LEU A 11 9.92 32.12 24.84
CA LEU A 11 9.24 30.84 24.55
C LEU A 11 9.40 30.38 23.09
N THR A 12 9.88 31.24 22.19
CA THR A 12 10.03 30.91 20.75
C THR A 12 11.05 29.80 20.42
N PRO A 13 12.20 29.61 21.11
CA PRO A 13 13.17 28.61 20.67
C PRO A 13 12.75 27.16 20.95
N TRP A 14 11.77 26.94 21.83
CA TRP A 14 11.33 25.58 22.20
C TRP A 14 10.30 25.02 21.20
N ILE A 15 9.49 25.88 20.59
CA ILE A 15 8.46 25.48 19.63
C ILE A 15 9.09 24.94 18.33
N VAL A 16 10.25 25.49 17.92
CA VAL A 16 10.92 25.11 16.66
C VAL A 16 11.52 23.70 16.72
N LYS A 17 11.90 23.21 17.92
CA LYS A 17 12.46 21.86 18.06
C LYS A 17 11.41 20.75 17.99
N ALA A 18 10.18 21.00 18.45
CA ALA A 18 9.11 20.00 18.43
C ALA A 18 8.61 19.69 17.00
N GLN A 19 8.63 20.66 16.09
CA GLN A 19 8.15 20.49 14.71
C GLN A 19 9.14 19.76 13.78
N ASN A 20 10.39 19.58 14.21
CA ASN A 20 11.46 19.02 13.37
C ASN A 20 12.04 17.71 13.90
N ASP A 21 11.34 17.05 14.82
CA ASP A 21 11.77 15.74 15.27
C ASP A 21 11.62 14.72 14.14
N LYS A 22 12.76 14.34 13.55
CA LYS A 22 12.83 13.32 12.50
C LYS A 22 12.41 11.93 13.01
N SER A 23 12.28 11.74 14.32
CA SER A 23 11.78 10.51 14.92
C SER A 23 10.25 10.37 14.86
N LEU A 24 9.53 11.42 14.45
CA LEU A 24 8.08 11.43 14.37
C LEU A 24 7.58 11.43 12.92
N ILE A 25 6.42 10.82 12.73
CA ILE A 25 5.65 10.88 11.48
C ILE A 25 4.78 12.14 11.56
N ALA A 26 4.70 12.91 10.47
CA ALA A 26 3.74 14.01 10.42
C ALA A 26 2.29 13.51 10.61
N ASP A 27 1.48 14.24 11.37
CA ASP A 27 0.10 13.82 11.70
C ASP A 27 -0.77 13.59 10.47
N SER A 28 -0.60 14.43 9.43
CA SER A 28 -1.29 14.26 8.15
C SER A 28 -0.92 12.93 7.48
N VAL A 29 0.36 12.55 7.49
CA VAL A 29 0.84 11.27 6.94
C VAL A 29 0.31 10.10 7.76
N ARG A 30 0.30 10.21 9.10
CA ARG A 30 -0.29 9.19 9.98
C ARG A 30 -1.77 9.00 9.66
N ALA A 31 -2.55 10.08 9.59
CA ALA A 31 -3.98 10.03 9.26
C ALA A 31 -4.24 9.43 7.88
N TYR A 32 -3.38 9.73 6.89
CA TYR A 32 -3.45 9.13 5.56
C TYR A 32 -3.22 7.61 5.60
N LEU A 33 -2.21 7.15 6.34
CA LEU A 33 -1.93 5.73 6.53
C LEU A 33 -3.05 5.02 7.30
N ASP A 34 -3.61 5.65 8.32
CA ASP A 34 -4.73 5.10 9.09
C ASP A 34 -5.98 4.91 8.25
N SER A 35 -6.34 5.93 7.47
CA SER A 35 -7.46 5.85 6.54
C SER A 35 -7.25 4.71 5.55
N SER A 36 -6.06 4.65 4.95
CA SER A 36 -5.71 3.61 3.98
C SER A 36 -5.78 2.20 4.59
N LEU A 37 -5.15 1.98 5.73
CA LEU A 37 -5.16 0.69 6.42
C LEU A 37 -6.58 0.29 6.88
N ASN A 38 -7.41 1.25 7.28
CA ASN A 38 -8.80 0.97 7.63
C ASN A 38 -9.64 0.56 6.42
N ILE A 39 -9.47 1.23 5.27
CA ILE A 39 -10.14 0.85 4.02
C ILE A 39 -9.70 -0.55 3.60
N ILE A 40 -8.39 -0.80 3.56
CA ILE A 40 -7.83 -2.10 3.18
C ILE A 40 -8.34 -3.19 4.13
N ARG A 41 -8.30 -2.95 5.45
CA ARG A 41 -8.83 -3.90 6.44
C ARG A 41 -10.31 -4.22 6.25
N LYS A 42 -11.12 -3.22 5.93
CA LYS A 42 -12.56 -3.38 5.75
C LYS A 42 -12.90 -4.24 4.52
N HIS A 43 -12.05 -4.21 3.49
CA HIS A 43 -12.32 -4.82 2.20
C HIS A 43 -11.41 -6.01 1.86
N SER A 44 -10.41 -6.31 2.69
CA SER A 44 -9.52 -7.45 2.52
C SER A 44 -10.27 -8.77 2.65
N LEU A 45 -9.97 -9.70 1.75
CA LEU A 45 -10.45 -11.08 1.82
C LEU A 45 -9.64 -11.92 2.82
N ASN A 46 -8.42 -11.50 3.15
CA ASN A 46 -7.56 -12.21 4.09
C ASN A 46 -7.89 -11.81 5.54
N THR A 47 -8.53 -12.72 6.26
CA THR A 47 -8.96 -12.52 7.66
C THR A 47 -7.90 -12.89 8.70
N LYS A 48 -6.78 -13.49 8.30
CA LYS A 48 -5.74 -13.99 9.21
C LYS A 48 -4.67 -12.96 9.55
N VAL A 49 -4.79 -11.75 9.01
CA VAL A 49 -3.82 -10.65 9.20
C VAL A 49 -3.93 -10.10 10.63
N ASN A 50 -2.81 -10.03 11.35
CA ASN A 50 -2.75 -9.22 12.56
C ASN A 50 -2.61 -7.73 12.19
N TRP A 51 -3.74 -7.03 12.18
CA TRP A 51 -3.80 -5.63 11.77
C TRP A 51 -3.07 -4.66 12.70
N ASN A 52 -2.95 -4.98 13.99
CA ASN A 52 -2.22 -4.14 14.94
C ASN A 52 -0.70 -4.21 14.68
N ASP A 53 -0.19 -5.41 14.42
CA ASP A 53 1.22 -5.62 14.08
C ASP A 53 1.54 -4.96 12.72
N LEU A 54 0.69 -5.17 11.71
CA LEU A 54 0.85 -4.55 10.40
C LEU A 54 0.89 -3.02 10.51
N ARG A 55 -0.06 -2.41 11.24
CA ARG A 55 -0.08 -0.95 11.47
C ARG A 55 1.21 -0.47 12.14
N SER A 56 1.65 -1.15 13.19
CA SER A 56 2.87 -0.80 13.92
C SER A 56 4.11 -0.88 13.03
N ASN A 57 4.22 -1.91 12.19
CA ASN A 57 5.30 -2.07 11.23
C ASN A 57 5.28 -1.00 10.14
N VAL A 58 4.11 -0.63 9.63
CA VAL A 58 3.96 0.45 8.64
C VAL A 58 4.40 1.79 9.23
N TYR A 59 4.01 2.08 10.47
CA TYR A 59 4.44 3.31 11.14
C TYR A 59 5.94 3.35 11.38
N ALA A 60 6.54 2.24 11.83
CA ALA A 60 7.99 2.17 12.02
C ALA A 60 8.75 2.48 10.71
N LYS A 61 8.22 2.04 9.56
CA LYS A 61 8.77 2.34 8.24
C LYS A 61 8.48 3.76 7.74
N ALA A 62 7.52 4.46 8.33
CA ALA A 62 7.12 5.81 7.96
C ALA A 62 7.75 6.90 8.85
N ILE A 63 8.61 6.54 9.82
CA ILE A 63 9.31 7.50 10.69
C ILE A 63 10.03 8.55 9.84
N GLY A 64 9.82 9.83 10.20
CA GLY A 64 10.42 10.96 9.49
C GLY A 64 9.69 11.38 8.21
N ALA A 65 8.63 10.67 7.80
CA ALA A 65 7.79 11.07 6.68
C ALA A 65 7.02 12.36 6.98
N LYS A 66 7.09 13.31 6.05
CA LYS A 66 6.46 14.64 6.16
C LYS A 66 5.35 14.84 5.13
N ARG A 67 5.34 14.04 4.07
CA ARG A 67 4.40 14.13 2.95
C ARG A 67 3.84 12.76 2.60
N TYR A 68 2.70 12.74 1.92
CA TYR A 68 2.09 11.49 1.45
C TYR A 68 3.00 10.76 0.47
N GLU A 69 3.74 11.49 -0.36
CA GLU A 69 4.67 10.90 -1.33
C GLU A 69 5.78 10.07 -0.66
N ASP A 70 6.15 10.43 0.57
CA ASP A 70 7.21 9.76 1.32
C ASP A 70 6.83 8.32 1.71
N VAL A 71 5.53 7.99 1.76
CA VAL A 71 5.03 6.69 2.23
C VAL A 71 4.42 5.83 1.11
N LEU A 72 4.34 6.33 -0.13
CA LEU A 72 3.73 5.57 -1.24
C LEU A 72 4.46 4.24 -1.51
N HIS A 73 5.77 4.21 -1.29
CA HIS A 73 6.60 3.02 -1.46
C HIS A 73 6.29 1.90 -0.43
N LEU A 74 5.50 2.18 0.61
CA LEU A 74 5.08 1.19 1.60
C LEU A 74 3.90 0.33 1.13
N TYR A 75 3.14 0.76 0.12
CA TYR A 75 1.94 0.04 -0.33
C TYR A 75 2.23 -1.36 -0.89
N PRO A 76 3.28 -1.59 -1.70
CA PRO A 76 3.65 -2.95 -2.11
C PRO A 76 3.88 -3.88 -0.92
N TYR A 77 4.52 -3.39 0.14
CA TYR A 77 4.71 -4.14 1.39
C TYR A 77 3.36 -4.40 2.08
N ILE A 78 2.48 -3.40 2.18
CA ILE A 78 1.15 -3.57 2.78
C ILE A 78 0.37 -4.68 2.05
N PHE A 79 0.34 -4.64 0.71
CA PHE A 79 -0.35 -5.65 -0.11
C PHE A 79 0.27 -7.04 0.05
N GLU A 80 1.59 -7.14 0.13
CA GLU A 80 2.30 -8.39 0.41
C GLU A 80 1.92 -8.97 1.78
N GLN A 81 1.88 -8.15 2.84
CA GLN A 81 1.55 -8.62 4.20
C GLN A 81 0.13 -9.16 4.34
N ILE A 82 -0.77 -8.75 3.45
CA ILE A 82 -2.15 -9.22 3.43
C ILE A 82 -2.40 -10.28 2.35
N ASP A 83 -1.35 -10.72 1.65
CA ASP A 83 -1.41 -11.67 0.53
C ASP A 83 -2.31 -11.20 -0.65
N ASP A 84 -2.44 -9.89 -0.83
CA ASP A 84 -3.24 -9.29 -1.89
C ASP A 84 -2.37 -9.01 -3.13
N HIS A 85 -2.43 -9.94 -4.09
CA HIS A 85 -1.67 -9.88 -5.33
C HIS A 85 -2.27 -8.89 -6.35
N HIS A 86 -3.52 -8.48 -6.17
CA HIS A 86 -4.23 -7.57 -7.08
C HIS A 86 -4.32 -6.15 -6.53
N GLY A 87 -4.12 -6.00 -5.22
CA GLY A 87 -4.04 -4.74 -4.52
C GLY A 87 -2.99 -3.82 -5.12
N SER A 88 -3.42 -2.58 -5.41
CA SER A 88 -2.52 -1.54 -5.86
C SER A 88 -2.98 -0.17 -5.41
N LEU A 89 -2.02 0.72 -5.14
CA LEU A 89 -2.27 2.14 -5.00
C LEU A 89 -1.89 2.84 -6.31
N LYS A 90 -2.83 3.60 -6.86
CA LYS A 90 -2.56 4.55 -7.94
C LYS A 90 -2.38 5.94 -7.35
N PHE A 91 -1.25 6.56 -7.64
CA PHE A 91 -0.98 7.95 -7.25
C PHE A 91 -0.35 8.67 -8.44
N ARG A 92 -1.09 9.64 -9.00
CA ARG A 92 -0.75 10.25 -10.30
C ARG A 92 -0.54 9.16 -11.36
N GLU A 93 0.54 9.23 -12.13
CA GLU A 93 0.88 8.27 -13.19
C GLU A 93 1.63 7.03 -12.68
N LYS A 94 1.78 6.86 -11.36
CA LYS A 94 2.51 5.73 -10.75
C LYS A 94 1.56 4.75 -10.07
N THR A 95 1.85 3.47 -10.25
CA THR A 95 1.16 2.35 -9.59
C THR A 95 2.11 1.66 -8.63
N TYR A 96 1.68 1.49 -7.39
CA TYR A 96 2.40 0.81 -6.31
C TYR A 96 1.65 -0.48 -6.00
N SER A 97 2.16 -1.61 -6.49
CA SER A 97 1.56 -2.94 -6.32
C SER A 97 2.61 -3.92 -5.83
N TRP A 98 2.18 -5.02 -5.22
CA TRP A 98 3.08 -6.09 -4.83
C TRP A 98 3.60 -6.81 -6.09
N ASN A 99 4.87 -6.54 -6.43
CA ASN A 99 5.56 -7.19 -7.54
C ASN A 99 6.06 -8.59 -7.12
N LYS A 100 5.15 -9.54 -6.94
CA LYS A 100 5.53 -10.94 -6.86
C LYS A 100 6.08 -11.36 -8.22
N LYS A 101 7.34 -11.79 -8.29
CA LYS A 101 7.86 -12.47 -9.49
C LYS A 101 6.94 -13.66 -9.74
N ALA A 102 6.29 -13.72 -10.88
CA ALA A 102 5.45 -14.84 -11.25
C ALA A 102 6.30 -16.11 -11.16
N ALA A 103 6.04 -16.94 -10.15
CA ALA A 103 6.61 -18.27 -10.04
C ALA A 103 5.83 -19.19 -10.98
N ASN A 104 5.81 -18.86 -12.28
CA ASN A 104 5.32 -19.77 -13.29
C ASN A 104 6.54 -20.46 -13.89
N PRO A 105 6.86 -21.71 -13.49
CA PRO A 105 7.53 -22.58 -14.43
C PRO A 105 6.61 -22.65 -15.64
N ILE A 106 7.00 -22.00 -16.74
CA ILE A 106 6.26 -22.09 -17.99
C ILE A 106 6.22 -23.57 -18.35
N ASN A 107 5.03 -24.19 -18.23
CA ASN A 107 4.85 -25.53 -18.76
C ASN A 107 4.99 -25.40 -20.28
N ASN A 108 6.10 -25.90 -20.81
CA ASN A 108 6.44 -25.80 -22.23
C ASN A 108 5.34 -26.38 -23.13
N ILE A 109 4.56 -27.36 -22.63
CA ILE A 109 3.41 -27.94 -23.34
C ILE A 109 2.29 -26.90 -23.47
N ILE A 110 1.91 -26.25 -22.35
CA ILE A 110 0.90 -25.19 -22.34
C ILE A 110 1.34 -24.03 -23.23
N ALA A 111 2.59 -23.58 -23.11
CA ALA A 111 3.11 -22.46 -23.90
C ALA A 111 3.13 -22.75 -25.40
N THR A 112 3.42 -23.99 -25.79
CA THR A 112 3.37 -24.42 -27.19
C THR A 112 1.93 -24.47 -27.69
N ALA A 113 1.00 -25.00 -26.89
CA ALA A 113 -0.41 -25.08 -27.23
C ALA A 113 -1.04 -23.69 -27.41
N THR A 114 -0.79 -22.74 -26.49
CA THR A 114 -1.36 -21.38 -26.56
C THR A 114 -0.74 -20.53 -27.67
N LYS A 115 0.48 -20.85 -28.15
CA LYS A 115 1.04 -20.24 -29.36
C LYS A 115 0.36 -20.75 -30.63
N LYS A 116 0.03 -22.04 -30.66
CA LYS A 116 -0.57 -22.71 -31.81
C LYS A 116 -2.07 -22.42 -31.94
N TYR A 117 -2.78 -22.34 -30.81
CA TYR A 117 -4.22 -22.11 -30.74
C TYR A 117 -4.48 -20.81 -30.00
N GLN A 118 -4.80 -19.74 -30.74
CA GLN A 118 -5.03 -18.39 -30.20
C GLN A 118 -6.48 -18.14 -29.77
N SER A 119 -7.39 -19.03 -30.16
CA SER A 119 -8.79 -19.01 -29.79
C SER A 119 -9.24 -20.42 -29.43
N VAL A 120 -10.27 -20.49 -28.60
CA VAL A 120 -11.01 -21.72 -28.33
C VAL A 120 -12.35 -21.58 -29.03
N HIS A 121 -12.67 -22.53 -29.90
CA HIS A 121 -14.03 -22.67 -30.45
C HIS A 121 -14.80 -23.57 -29.50
N ALA A 122 -15.96 -23.09 -29.04
CA ALA A 122 -16.87 -23.87 -28.22
C ALA A 122 -18.26 -23.81 -28.86
N GLU A 123 -18.84 -24.96 -29.18
CA GLU A 123 -20.13 -25.09 -29.85
C GLU A 123 -20.98 -26.18 -29.24
N LYS A 124 -22.28 -25.89 -29.08
CA LYS A 124 -23.26 -26.86 -28.63
C LYS A 124 -23.76 -27.65 -29.84
N ILE A 125 -23.36 -28.92 -29.93
CA ILE A 125 -23.71 -29.82 -31.03
C ILE A 125 -25.14 -30.35 -30.85
N THR A 126 -25.54 -30.68 -29.61
CA THR A 126 -26.91 -31.08 -29.26
C THR A 126 -27.33 -30.51 -27.91
N LYS A 127 -28.51 -30.90 -27.41
CA LYS A 127 -28.97 -30.53 -26.06
C LYS A 127 -27.95 -30.95 -24.99
N ASP A 128 -27.31 -32.09 -25.18
CA ASP A 128 -26.50 -32.79 -24.17
C ASP A 128 -25.01 -32.90 -24.54
N ILE A 129 -24.59 -32.42 -25.72
CA ILE A 129 -23.19 -32.50 -26.18
C ILE A 129 -22.69 -31.14 -26.66
N ALA A 130 -21.51 -30.74 -26.18
CA ALA A 130 -20.76 -29.58 -26.65
C ALA A 130 -19.29 -29.97 -26.94
N TYR A 131 -18.66 -29.24 -27.85
CA TYR A 131 -17.25 -29.35 -28.25
C TYR A 131 -16.56 -28.01 -27.99
#